data_AF-A0A832VW59-F1
#
_entry.id   AF-A0A832VW59-F1
#
_cell.length_a   1.000
_cell.length_b   1.000
_cell.length_c   1.000
_cell.angle_alpha   90.00
_cell.angle_beta   90.00
_cell.angle_gamma   90.00
#
_symmetry.space_group_name_H-M   'P 1'
#
loop_
_entity.id
_entity.type
_entity.pdbx_description
1 polymer ?
#
loop_
_entity_poly.entity_id
_entity_poly.type
_entity_poly.pdbx_seq_one_letter_code
_entity_poly.pdbx_strand_id
1 'polypeptide(L)'
;MVAGQTTKAQFGKIAIAGPLTNVALWAVGVGMILLLNGISPFLDDFLGIWLMGNAILAAFNMLPFGPLDGKKIKAWSDPIFWVSFVTILSIAYHTLTGNIFVILGI
;
A
#
# COMPACT_ATOMS: atom_id res chain seq x y z
N MET A 1 12.26 -19.85 -7.21
CA MET A 1 11.58 -19.51 -8.48
C MET A 1 10.52 -20.57 -8.69
N VAL A 2 9.25 -20.20 -8.87
CA VAL A 2 8.18 -21.18 -9.11
C VAL A 2 8.40 -21.75 -10.52
N ALA A 3 8.60 -23.06 -10.61
CA ALA A 3 8.82 -23.79 -11.86
C ALA A 3 7.48 -23.94 -12.59
N GLY A 4 7.09 -22.89 -13.32
CA GLY A 4 5.93 -22.90 -14.19
C GLY A 4 6.20 -22.03 -15.41
N GLN A 5 5.62 -22.37 -16.55
CA GLN A 5 5.64 -21.55 -17.77
C GLN A 5 4.73 -20.32 -17.60
N THR A 6 4.99 -19.51 -16.58
CA THR A 6 4.20 -18.31 -16.31
C THR A 6 4.72 -17.16 -17.17
N THR A 7 3.83 -16.61 -17.99
CA THR A 7 4.14 -15.46 -18.84
C THR A 7 4.48 -14.23 -17.99
N LYS A 8 5.21 -13.26 -18.55
CA LYS A 8 5.50 -11.98 -17.88
C LYS A 8 4.23 -11.32 -17.32
N ALA A 9 3.10 -11.49 -18.01
CA ALA A 9 1.81 -10.99 -17.58
C ALA A 9 1.24 -11.67 -16.33
N GLN A 10 1.38 -12.99 -16.20
CA GLN A 10 0.95 -13.70 -14.99
C GLN A 10 1.78 -13.29 -13.78
N PHE A 11 3.10 -13.17 -13.94
CA PHE A 11 3.98 -12.70 -12.87
C PHE A 11 3.66 -11.26 -12.44
N GLY A 12 3.38 -10.36 -13.38
CA GLY A 12 2.98 -8.99 -13.05
C GLY A 12 1.66 -8.91 -12.29
N LYS A 13 0.66 -9.69 -12.69
CA LYS A 13 -0.64 -9.76 -11.99
C LYS A 13 -0.54 -10.38 -10.60
N ILE A 14 0.36 -11.34 -10.39
CA ILE A 14 0.60 -11.88 -9.04
C ILE A 14 1.35 -10.84 -8.20
N ALA A 15 2.31 -10.13 -8.78
CA ALA A 15 3.10 -9.12 -8.08
C ALA A 15 2.25 -7.95 -7.55
N ILE A 16 1.26 -7.47 -8.30
CA ILE A 16 0.39 -6.36 -7.85
C ILE A 16 -0.49 -6.74 -6.64
N ALA A 17 -0.74 -8.03 -6.40
CA ALA A 17 -1.53 -8.49 -5.25
C ALA A 17 -0.87 -8.12 -3.91
N GLY A 18 0.46 -8.10 -3.83
CA GLY A 18 1.20 -7.71 -2.62
C GLY A 18 0.90 -6.26 -2.20
N PRO A 19 1.27 -5.25 -3.01
CA PRO A 19 0.95 -3.85 -2.75
C PRO A 19 -0.55 -3.60 -2.53
N LEU A 20 -1.42 -4.25 -3.31
CA LEU A 20 -2.87 -4.05 -3.20
C LEU A 20 -3.44 -4.57 -1.87
N THR A 21 -2.91 -5.68 -1.34
CA THR A 21 -3.32 -6.21 -0.03
C THR A 21 -2.96 -5.23 1.08
N ASN A 22 -1.77 -4.64 1.03
CA ASN A 22 -1.37 -3.61 1.99
C ASN A 22 -2.27 -2.36 1.90
N VAL A 23 -2.63 -1.91 0.69
CA VAL A 23 -3.60 -0.81 0.51
C VAL A 23 -4.98 -1.18 1.05
N ALA A 24 -5.44 -2.41 0.88
CA ALA A 24 -6.71 -2.88 1.44
C ALA A 24 -6.70 -2.86 2.98
N LEU A 25 -5.62 -3.35 3.61
CA LEU A 25 -5.44 -3.29 5.07
C LEU A 25 -5.33 -1.85 5.58
N TRP A 26 -4.69 -0.96 4.82
CA TRP A 26 -4.68 0.47 5.10
C TRP A 26 -6.10 1.06 5.06
N ALA A 27 -6.89 0.74 4.02
CA ALA A 27 -8.28 1.22 3.90
C ALA A 27 -9.17 0.71 5.04
N VAL A 28 -8.97 -0.54 5.48
CA VAL A 28 -9.62 -1.08 6.69
C VAL A 28 -9.23 -0.26 7.92
N GLY A 29 -7.94 0.06 8.08
CA GLY A 29 -7.46 0.93 9.16
C GLY A 29 -8.13 2.30 9.15
N VAL A 30 -8.30 2.93 7.97
CA VAL A 30 -9.00 4.21 7.84
C VAL A 30 -10.45 4.08 8.32
N GLY A 31 -11.15 3.02 7.90
CA GLY A 31 -12.51 2.75 8.36
C GLY A 31 -12.59 2.55 9.88
N MET A 32 -11.61 1.86 10.48
CA MET A 32 -11.54 1.70 11.93
C MET A 32 -11.34 3.03 12.66
N ILE A 33 -10.45 3.90 12.16
CA ILE A 33 -10.23 5.21 12.75
C ILE A 33 -11.50 6.06 12.68
N LEU A 34 -12.19 6.10 11.53
CA LEU A 34 -13.44 6.85 11.39
C LEU A 34 -14.54 6.41 12.38
N LEU A 35 -14.51 5.16 12.82
CA LEU A 35 -15.51 4.61 13.74
C LEU A 35 -15.08 4.65 15.22
N LEU A 36 -13.78 4.60 15.50
CA LEU A 36 -13.25 4.32 16.83
C LEU A 36 -12.32 5.41 17.39
N ASN A 37 -11.95 6.42 16.59
CA ASN A 37 -11.06 7.49 17.02
C ASN A 37 -11.57 8.20 18.29
N GLY A 38 -10.68 8.38 19.28
CA GLY A 38 -11.00 9.06 20.53
C GLY A 38 -11.65 8.19 21.60
N ILE A 39 -11.90 6.90 21.34
CA ILE A 39 -12.38 5.95 22.37
C ILE A 39 -11.28 5.66 23.39
N SER A 40 -10.03 5.53 22.95
CA SER A 40 -8.89 5.22 23.81
C SER A 40 -7.59 5.68 23.15
N PRO A 41 -6.73 6.45 23.85
CA PRO A 41 -5.44 6.89 23.31
C PRO A 41 -4.57 5.73 22.81
N PHE A 42 -4.60 4.59 23.51
CA PHE A 42 -3.86 3.39 23.11
C PHE A 42 -4.35 2.82 21.77
N LEU A 43 -5.67 2.85 21.54
CA LEU A 43 -6.26 2.36 20.29
C LEU A 43 -5.91 3.30 19.13
N ASP A 44 -5.95 4.61 19.36
CA ASP A 44 -5.63 5.63 18.37
C ASP A 44 -4.15 5.50 17.92
N ASP A 45 -3.22 5.35 18.87
CA ASP A 45 -1.80 5.10 18.59
C ASP A 45 -1.59 3.80 17.80
N PHE A 46 -2.27 2.72 18.19
CA PHE A 46 -2.18 1.43 17.50
C PHE A 46 -2.67 1.53 16.05
N LEU A 47 -3.82 2.18 15.82
CA LEU A 47 -4.38 2.37 14.48
C LEU A 47 -3.50 3.29 13.62
N GLY A 48 -2.86 4.30 14.22
CA GLY A 48 -1.86 5.14 13.57
C GLY A 48 -0.66 4.32 13.05
N ILE A 49 -0.10 3.46 13.91
CA ILE A 49 0.99 2.55 13.52
C ILE A 49 0.53 1.56 12.45
N TRP A 50 -0.69 1.04 12.55
CA TRP A 50 -1.29 0.14 11.56
C TRP A 50 -1.35 0.78 10.17
N LEU A 51 -1.85 2.02 10.08
CA LEU A 51 -1.89 2.77 8.83
C LEU A 51 -0.49 2.99 8.26
N MET A 52 0.42 3.50 9.09
CA MET A 52 1.80 3.76 8.66
C MET A 52 2.48 2.49 8.13
N GLY A 53 2.37 1.38 8.87
CA GLY A 53 2.98 0.11 8.48
C GLY A 53 2.49 -0.38 7.11
N ASN A 54 1.18 -0.41 6.90
CA ASN A 54 0.61 -0.86 5.64
C ASN A 54 0.94 0.09 4.47
N ALA A 55 0.90 1.40 4.69
CA ALA A 55 1.24 2.37 3.65
C ALA A 55 2.73 2.28 3.24
N ILE A 56 3.64 2.14 4.22
CA ILE A 56 5.07 1.95 3.96
C ILE A 56 5.30 0.64 3.21
N LEU A 57 4.71 -0.47 3.63
CA LEU A 57 4.89 -1.77 2.98
C LEU A 57 4.35 -1.77 1.55
N ALA A 58 3.22 -1.11 1.30
CA ALA A 58 2.69 -0.91 -0.05
C ALA A 58 3.69 -0.14 -0.92
N ALA A 59 4.20 1.01 -0.44
CA ALA A 59 5.13 1.85 -1.18
C ALA A 59 6.48 1.16 -1.42
N PHE A 60 7.01 0.47 -0.42
CA PHE A 60 8.27 -0.26 -0.51
C PHE A 60 8.20 -1.37 -1.57
N ASN A 61 7.12 -2.16 -1.58
CA ASN A 61 6.93 -3.21 -2.58
C ASN A 61 6.81 -2.68 -4.01
N MET A 62 6.44 -1.41 -4.18
CA MET A 62 6.31 -0.76 -5.49
C MET A 62 7.63 -0.21 -6.06
N LEU A 63 8.74 -0.26 -5.33
CA LEU A 63 10.04 0.20 -5.85
C LEU A 63 10.53 -0.69 -7.03
N PRO A 64 11.03 -0.10 -8.14
CA PRO A 64 11.31 -0.83 -9.38
C PRO A 64 12.68 -1.53 -9.43
N PHE A 65 13.14 -2.12 -8.32
CA PHE A 65 14.45 -2.80 -8.25
C PHE A 65 14.48 -3.96 -7.26
N GLY A 66 15.55 -4.75 -7.29
CA GLY A 66 15.74 -5.90 -6.38
C GLY A 66 14.68 -7.00 -6.57
N PRO A 67 14.28 -7.70 -5.48
CA PRO A 67 13.25 -8.74 -5.49
C PRO A 67 11.81 -8.21 -5.42
N LEU A 68 11.63 -6.89 -5.37
CA LEU A 68 10.38 -6.20 -5.09
C LEU A 68 9.37 -6.34 -6.24
N ASP A 69 8.10 -6.18 -5.90
CA ASP A 69 6.99 -6.41 -6.83
C ASP A 69 6.90 -5.33 -7.92
N GLY A 70 7.28 -4.09 -7.61
CA GLY A 70 7.32 -2.98 -8.56
C GLY A 70 8.16 -3.27 -9.79
N LYS A 71 9.28 -4.00 -9.64
CA LYS A 71 10.11 -4.44 -10.76
C LYS A 71 9.34 -5.37 -11.70
N LYS A 72 8.57 -6.31 -11.15
CA LYS A 72 7.79 -7.31 -11.91
C LYS A 72 6.57 -6.64 -12.58
N ILE A 73 5.91 -5.73 -11.88
CA ILE A 73 4.76 -4.96 -12.40
C ILE A 73 5.22 -4.07 -13.57
N LYS A 74 6.34 -3.35 -13.42
CA LYS A 74 6.91 -2.53 -14.49
C LYS A 74 7.29 -3.36 -15.71
N ALA A 75 7.92 -4.52 -15.51
CA ALA A 75 8.26 -5.44 -16.60
C ALA A 75 7.04 -6.04 -17.32
N TRP A 76 5.87 -6.05 -16.66
CA TRP A 76 4.61 -6.48 -17.26
C TRP A 76 3.92 -5.33 -18.01
N SER A 77 3.80 -4.15 -17.39
CA SER A 77 3.11 -3.00 -17.96
C SER A 77 3.59 -1.69 -17.32
N ASP A 78 4.27 -0.85 -18.09
CA ASP A 78 4.68 0.49 -17.66
C ASP A 78 3.51 1.39 -17.21
N PRO A 79 2.36 1.47 -17.91
CA PRO A 79 1.23 2.29 -17.46
C PRO A 79 0.68 1.89 -16.09
N ILE A 80 0.41 0.59 -15.89
CA ILE A 80 -0.09 0.06 -14.61
C ILE A 80 0.91 0.34 -13.49
N PHE A 81 2.21 0.16 -13.74
CA PHE A 81 3.25 0.48 -12.78
C PHE A 81 3.16 1.94 -12.34
N TRP A 82 3.18 2.90 -13.26
CA TRP A 82 3.20 4.32 -12.89
C TRP A 82 1.92 4.77 -12.18
N VAL A 83 0.75 4.33 -12.63
CA VAL A 83 -0.54 4.65 -11.97
C VAL A 83 -0.57 4.12 -10.55
N SER A 84 -0.21 2.85 -10.34
CA SER A 84 -0.18 2.25 -9.00
C SER A 84 0.91 2.84 -8.12
N PHE A 85 2.09 3.12 -8.67
CA PHE A 85 3.24 3.68 -7.96
C PHE A 85 2.92 5.08 -7.41
N VAL A 86 2.40 5.97 -8.25
CA VAL A 86 2.01 7.33 -7.84
C VAL A 86 0.90 7.28 -6.80
N THR A 87 -0.14 6.46 -7.02
CA THR A 87 -1.27 6.33 -6.09
C THR A 87 -0.80 5.87 -4.71
N ILE A 88 0.03 4.83 -4.66
CA ILE A 88 0.53 4.27 -3.40
C ILE A 88 1.51 5.23 -2.71
N LEU A 89 2.36 5.94 -3.47
CA LEU A 89 3.21 6.98 -2.90
C LEU A 89 2.40 8.13 -2.31
N SER A 90 1.32 8.57 -2.96
CA SER A 90 0.42 9.57 -2.39
C SER A 90 -0.21 9.09 -1.09
N ILE A 91 -0.69 7.85 -1.03
CA ILE A 91 -1.21 7.24 0.21
C ILE A 91 -0.15 7.26 1.32
N ALA A 92 1.06 6.78 1.01
CA ALA A 92 2.17 6.77 1.98
C ALA A 92 2.53 8.18 2.44
N TYR A 93 2.65 9.14 1.52
CA TYR A 93 2.94 10.53 1.85
C TYR A 93 1.89 11.14 2.79
N HIS A 94 0.61 11.05 2.45
CA HIS A 94 -0.46 11.61 3.27
C HIS A 94 -0.59 10.91 4.63
N THR A 95 -0.30 9.62 4.70
CA THR A 95 -0.30 8.87 5.96
C THR A 95 0.88 9.29 6.85
N LEU A 96 2.09 9.34 6.31
CA LEU A 96 3.32 9.62 7.06
C LEU A 96 3.42 11.07 7.53
N THR A 97 2.81 12.00 6.80
CA THR A 97 2.76 13.42 7.16
C THR A 97 1.62 13.76 8.11
N GLY A 98 0.75 12.80 8.43
CA GLY A 98 -0.47 13.04 9.21
C GLY A 98 -1.56 13.80 8.45
N ASN A 99 -1.31 14.23 7.20
CA ASN A 99 -2.30 14.91 6.36
C ASN A 99 -3.58 14.09 6.16
N ILE A 100 -3.50 12.76 6.28
CA ILE A 100 -4.65 11.87 6.19
C ILE A 100 -5.71 12.22 7.24
N PHE A 101 -5.33 12.58 8.46
CA PHE A 101 -6.28 12.93 9.53
C PHE A 101 -7.02 14.24 9.20
N VAL A 102 -6.29 15.23 8.68
CA VAL A 102 -6.86 16.50 8.18
C VAL A 102 -7.86 16.25 7.05
N ILE A 103 -7.54 15.38 6.09
CA ILE A 103 -8.43 15.02 4.97
C ILE A 103 -9.71 14.34 5.47
N LEU A 104 -9.59 13.49 6.50
CA LEU A 104 -10.71 12.78 7.11
C LEU A 104 -11.54 13.66 8.05
N GLY A 105 -11.08 14.86 8.38
CA GLY A 105 -11.78 15.81 9.26
C GLY A 105 -11.71 15.42 10.75
N ILE A 106 -10.64 14.72 11.13
CA ILE A 106 -10.38 14.26 12.51
C ILE A 106 -9.03 14.75 13.03
#